data_AF-A0A0B8PI33-F1
#
_entry.id   AF-A0A0B8PI33-F1
#
_cell.length_a   1.000
_cell.length_b   1.000
_cell.length_c   1.000
_cell.angle_alpha   90.00
_cell.angle_beta   90.00
_cell.angle_gamma   90.00
#
_symmetry.space_group_name_H-M   'P 1'
#
loop_
_entity.id
_entity.type
_entity.pdbx_description
1 polymer ?
#
loop_
_entity_poly.entity_id
_entity_poly.type
_entity_poly.pdbx_seq_one_letter_code
_entity_poly.pdbx_strand_id
1 'polypeptide(L)' 'MSLFIDNAIAGWIRNAEKNGELDSNPYKGKTIDLDEYFRTPAEQRMGMKILKDANCLPPALRS' A
#
# COMPACT_ATOMS: atom_id res chain seq x y z
N MET A 1 -8.25 6.51 18.59
CA MET A 1 -8.46 5.27 17.81
C MET A 1 -8.91 4.16 18.78
N SER A 2 -9.62 3.15 18.29
CA SER A 2 -10.14 2.07 19.15
C SER A 2 -9.01 1.12 19.56
N LEU A 3 -8.81 0.93 20.87
CA LEU A 3 -7.84 -0.01 21.46
C LEU A 3 -7.94 -1.43 20.89
N PHE A 4 -9.13 -1.84 20.45
CA PHE A 4 -9.35 -3.15 19.84
C PHE A 4 -8.65 -3.28 18.49
N ILE A 5 -8.76 -2.26 17.65
CA ILE A 5 -8.16 -2.24 16.32
C ILE A 5 -6.64 -2.17 16.43
N ASP A 6 -6.12 -1.35 17.35
CA ASP A 6 -4.68 -1.22 17.58
C ASP A 6 -4.06 -2.56 18.01
N ASN A 7 -4.73 -3.29 18.92
CA ASN A 7 -4.28 -4.62 19.35
C ASN A 7 -4.34 -5.67 18.24
N ALA A 8 -5.37 -5.64 17.39
CA ALA A 8 -5.49 -6.54 16.24
C ALA A 8 -4.35 -6.31 15.24
N ILE A 9 -4.09 -5.05 14.88
CA ILE A 9 -2.99 -4.66 13.98
C ILE A 9 -1.65 -5.12 14.56
N ALA A 10 -1.38 -4.84 15.84
CA ALA A 10 -0.15 -5.25 16.49
C ALA A 10 0.01 -6.79 16.52
N GLY A 11 -1.08 -7.54 16.69
CA GLY A 11 -1.11 -8.99 16.61
C GLY A 11 -0.71 -9.52 15.24
N TRP A 12 -1.27 -8.94 14.17
CA TRP A 12 -0.95 -9.32 12.79
C TRP A 12 0.51 -9.05 12.44
N ILE A 13 1.04 -7.88 12.82
CA ILE A 13 2.45 -7.53 12.56
C ILE A 13 3.39 -8.55 13.22
N ARG A 14 3.17 -8.85 14.51
CA ARG A 14 4.01 -9.83 15.24
C ARG A 14 3.97 -11.23 14.61
N ASN A 15 2.81 -11.66 14.10
CA ASN A 15 2.69 -12.95 13.44
C ASN A 15 3.46 -12.97 12.11
N ALA A 16 3.34 -11.90 11.32
CA ALA A 16 4.06 -11.76 10.06
C ALA A 16 5.58 -11.70 10.26
N GLU A 17 6.07 -11.04 11.32
CA GLU A 17 7.48 -11.05 11.73
C GLU A 17 7.96 -12.47 12.06
N LYS A 18 7.21 -13.20 12.91
CA LYS A 18 7.57 -14.55 13.34
C LYS A 18 7.65 -15.54 12.18
N ASN A 19 6.78 -15.37 11.18
CA ASN A 19 6.71 -16.25 10.02
C ASN A 19 7.65 -15.82 8.88
N GLY A 20 8.36 -14.70 9.01
CA GLY A 20 9.23 -14.16 7.95
C GLY A 20 8.46 -13.57 6.75
N GLU A 21 7.14 -13.37 6.86
CA GLU A 21 6.30 -12.79 5.79
C GLU A 21 6.71 -11.35 5.46
N LEU A 22 7.28 -10.63 6.44
CA LEU A 22 7.81 -9.27 6.22
C LEU A 22 9.13 -9.24 5.46
N ASP A 23 9.85 -10.36 5.40
CA ASP A 23 11.10 -10.47 4.65
C ASP A 23 10.87 -10.72 3.16
N SER A 24 9.75 -11.34 2.79
CA SER A 24 9.40 -11.67 1.42
C SER A 24 8.77 -10.49 0.65
N ASN A 25 9.29 -9.28 0.82
CA ASN A 25 8.81 -8.12 0.07
C ASN A 25 9.63 -7.95 -1.24
N PRO A 26 9.01 -8.11 -2.43
CA PRO A 26 9.71 -7.93 -3.73
C PRO A 26 10.20 -6.49 -3.98
N TYR A 27 9.75 -5.54 -3.15
CA TYR A 27 10.15 -4.14 -3.16
C TYR A 27 11.07 -3.75 -2.00
N LYS A 28 11.51 -4.70 -1.15
CA LYS A 28 12.42 -4.43 -0.03
C LYS A 28 13.72 -3.78 -0.56
N GLY A 29 14.06 -2.62 -0.01
CA GLY A 29 15.26 -1.86 -0.40
C GLY A 29 15.18 -1.14 -1.76
N LYS A 30 14.06 -1.23 -2.48
CA LYS A 30 13.86 -0.45 -3.71
C LYS A 30 13.40 0.97 -3.37
N THR A 31 13.95 1.95 -4.07
CA THR A 31 13.46 3.34 -3.99
C THR A 31 12.02 3.39 -4.46
N ILE A 32 11.17 4.07 -3.70
CA ILE A 32 9.78 4.31 -4.08
C ILE A 32 9.78 5.40 -5.15
N ASP A 33 9.21 5.09 -6.31
CA ASP A 33 8.93 6.09 -7.35
C ASP A 33 7.68 6.89 -6.94
N LEU A 34 7.86 8.18 -6.73
CA LEU A 34 6.80 9.12 -6.36
C LEU A 34 6.41 10.06 -7.50
N ASP A 35 7.06 9.99 -8.65
CA ASP A 35 6.82 10.94 -9.74
C ASP A 35 5.37 10.85 -10.23
N GLU A 36 4.85 9.63 -10.40
CA GLU A 36 3.46 9.40 -10.79
C GLU A 36 2.46 9.93 -9.74
N TYR A 37 2.79 9.76 -8.45
CA TYR A 37 1.97 10.26 -7.35
C TYR A 37 1.86 11.79 -7.41
N PHE A 38 2.97 12.49 -7.65
CA PHE A 38 2.99 13.95 -7.71
C PHE A 38 2.46 14.54 -9.03
N ARG A 39 2.55 13.80 -10.14
CA ARG A 39 1.88 14.16 -11.41
C ARG A 39 0.36 14.10 -11.31
N THR A 40 -0.17 13.27 -10.41
CA THR A 40 -1.61 13.17 -10.17
C THR A 40 -2.12 14.43 -9.42
N PRO A 41 -3.23 15.06 -9.85
CA PRO A 41 -3.84 16.18 -9.13
C PRO A 41 -4.08 15.84 -7.65
N ALA A 42 -3.84 16.79 -6.76
CA ALA A 42 -3.84 16.56 -5.31
C ALA A 42 -5.11 15.86 -4.79
N GLU A 43 -6.27 16.28 -5.29
CA GLU A 43 -7.58 15.71 -4.96
C GLU A 43 -7.77 14.26 -5.43
N GLN A 44 -6.98 13.80 -6.41
CA GLN A 44 -7.11 12.47 -7.02
C GLN A 44 -6.04 11.48 -6.57
N ARG A 45 -4.93 11.94 -5.97
CA ARG A 45 -3.77 11.09 -5.64
C ARG A 45 -4.17 9.84 -4.87
N MET A 46 -5.00 10.01 -3.84
CA MET A 46 -5.34 8.91 -2.95
C MET A 46 -6.38 7.97 -3.51
N GLY A 47 -7.40 8.50 -4.17
CA GLY A 47 -8.35 7.68 -4.93
C GLY A 47 -7.64 6.85 -6.00
N MET A 48 -6.76 7.47 -6.79
CA MET A 48 -6.07 6.78 -7.88
C MET A 48 -5.06 5.74 -7.38
N LYS A 49 -4.34 6.03 -6.27
CA LYS A 49 -3.42 5.06 -5.65
C LYS A 49 -4.15 3.83 -5.15
N ILE A 50 -5.29 4.00 -4.46
CA ILE A 50 -6.10 2.89 -3.95
C ILE A 50 -6.58 2.01 -5.11
N LEU A 51 -7.09 2.62 -6.19
CA LEU A 51 -7.56 1.88 -7.35
C LEU A 51 -6.44 1.10 -8.04
N LYS A 52 -5.25 1.71 -8.17
CA LYS A 52 -4.06 1.04 -8.74
C LYS A 52 -3.64 -0.17 -7.89
N ASP A 53 -3.59 -0.01 -6.56
CA ASP A 53 -3.20 -1.08 -5.64
C ASP A 53 -4.24 -2.23 -5.62
N ALA A 54 -5.51 -1.92 -5.83
CA ALA A 54 -6.59 -2.90 -5.99
C ALA A 54 -6.64 -3.54 -7.40
N ASN A 55 -5.74 -3.18 -8.30
CA ASN A 55 -5.74 -3.58 -9.71
C ASN A 55 -7.04 -3.20 -10.47
N CYS A 56 -7.68 -2.11 -10.02
CA CYS A 56 -8.95 -1.57 -10.50
C CYS A 56 -8.76 -0.26 -11.28
N LEU A 57 -7.76 -0.23 -12.17
CA LEU A 57 -7.47 0.98 -12.95
C LEU A 57 -8.63 1.35 -13.89
N PRO A 58 -8.96 2.65 -14.00
CA PRO A 58 -9.91 3.14 -14.99
C PRO A 58 -9.54 2.65 -16.41
N PRO A 59 -10.52 2.31 -17.28
CA PRO A 59 -10.26 1.89 -18.66
C PRO A 59 -9.31 2.81 -19.43
N ALA A 60 -9.38 4.13 -19.20
CA ALA A 60 -8.56 5.12 -19.87
C ALA A 60 -7.06 5.06 -19.54
N LEU A 61 -6.67 4.31 -18.49
CA LEU A 61 -5.28 4.20 -18.01
C LEU A 61 -4.73 2.78 -18.12
N ARG A 62 -5.49 1.85 -18.74
CA ARG A 62 -5.00 0.49 -19.03
C ARG A 62 -4.18 0.53 -20.32
N SER A 63 -2.85 0.40 -20.18
CA SER A 63 -1.88 0.23 -21.29
C SER A 63 -1.96 -1.17 -21.89
#